data_AF-A0A5K0YI07-F1
#
_entry.id   AF-A0A5K0YI07-F1
#
_cell.length_a   1.000
_cell.length_b   1.000
_cell.length_c   1.000
_cell.angle_alpha   90.00
_cell.angle_beta   90.00
_cell.angle_gamma   90.00
#
_symmetry.space_group_name_H-M   'P 1'
#
loop_
_entity.id
_entity.type
_entity.pdbx_description
1 polymer ?
#
loop_
_entity_poly.entity_id
_entity_poly.type
_entity_poly.pdbx_seq_one_letter_code
_entity_poly.pdbx_strand_id
1 'polypeptide(L)'
;QYKAINDEGMPHHQRPFMRGKLYIHFNVDFPETLSPDQCRNLEKILPPRPGNQLTDMELDECEETTLHDVNIEEEMRRKQQQQQQEAYDEDDEASGP
;
A
#
# COMPACT_ATOMS: atom_id res chain seq x y z
N GLN A 1 1.65 -11.47 3.77
CA GLN A 1 1.03 -12.81 3.51
C GLN A 1 0.70 -13.47 4.85
N TYR A 2 -0.39 -14.22 4.98
CA TYR A 2 -0.70 -14.98 6.22
C TYR A 2 -0.55 -16.49 6.00
N LYS A 3 0.02 -17.18 6.99
CA LYS A 3 0.01 -18.64 7.09
C LYS A 3 -0.48 -19.05 8.46
N ALA A 4 -1.00 -20.27 8.58
CA ALA A 4 -1.49 -20.80 9.85
C ALA A 4 -0.88 -22.17 10.14
N ILE A 5 -0.53 -22.39 11.41
CA ILE A 5 -0.15 -23.70 11.93
C ILE A 5 -1.30 -24.17 12.82
N ASN A 6 -1.88 -25.32 12.50
CA ASN A 6 -2.97 -25.89 13.30
C ASN A 6 -2.43 -26.40 14.63
N ASP A 7 -3.28 -26.38 15.66
CA ASP A 7 -3.01 -26.92 17.00
C ASP A 7 -1.85 -26.27 17.77
N GLU A 8 -1.29 -25.16 17.28
CA GLU A 8 -0.26 -24.36 17.95
C GLU A 8 -0.80 -23.05 18.56
N GLY A 9 -2.13 -22.86 18.51
CA GLY A 9 -2.79 -21.75 19.18
C GLY A 9 -3.12 -22.04 20.64
N MET A 10 -3.85 -21.10 21.25
CA MET A 10 -4.29 -21.24 22.63
C MET A 10 -5.28 -22.41 22.82
N PRO A 11 -5.26 -23.12 23.95
CA PRO A 11 -6.25 -24.16 24.26
C PRO A 11 -7.68 -23.62 24.25
N HIS A 12 -8.61 -24.44 23.76
CA HIS A 12 -10.03 -24.11 23.83
C HIS A 12 -10.54 -24.24 25.27
N HIS A 13 -11.35 -23.27 25.70
CA HIS A 13 -12.00 -23.31 27.01
C HIS A 13 -12.82 -24.61 27.16
N GLN A 14 -12.67 -25.31 28.29
CA GLN A 14 -13.25 -26.62 28.59
C GLN A 14 -12.79 -27.80 27.72
N ARG A 15 -11.86 -27.58 26.77
CA ARG A 15 -11.29 -28.64 25.92
C ARG A 15 -9.75 -28.52 25.88
N PRO A 16 -9.05 -28.89 26.95
CA PRO A 16 -7.60 -28.64 27.10
C PRO A 16 -6.73 -29.37 26.06
N PHE A 17 -7.25 -30.43 25.44
CA PHE A 17 -6.56 -31.17 24.38
C PHE A 17 -6.79 -30.59 22.97
N MET A 18 -7.70 -29.63 22.80
CA MET A 18 -7.91 -28.92 21.54
C MET A 18 -7.22 -27.57 21.62
N ARG A 19 -6.35 -27.27 20.65
CA ARG A 19 -5.64 -26.00 20.54
C ARG A 19 -6.09 -25.27 19.28
N GLY A 20 -6.09 -23.94 19.36
CA GLY A 20 -6.39 -23.08 18.22
C GLY A 20 -5.29 -23.10 17.16
N LYS A 21 -5.32 -22.14 16.24
CA LYS A 21 -4.28 -21.97 15.22
C LYS A 21 -3.32 -20.84 15.59
N LEU A 22 -2.04 -21.02 15.30
CA LEU A 22 -1.05 -19.95 15.29
C LEU A 22 -1.05 -19.30 13.90
N TYR A 23 -1.34 -18.00 13.82
CA TYR A 23 -1.28 -17.24 12.58
C TYR A 23 0.05 -16.48 12.48
N ILE A 24 0.73 -16.61 11.34
CA ILE A 24 2.00 -15.93 11.04
C ILE A 24 1.71 -14.90 9.96
N HIS A 25 1.97 -13.62 10.29
CA HIS A 25 1.95 -12.53 9.34
C HIS A 25 3.36 -12.25 8.83
N PHE A 26 3.60 -12.52 7.55
CA PHE A 26 4.87 -12.20 6.91
C PHE A 26 4.86 -10.73 6.46
N ASN A 27 5.73 -9.94 7.09
CA ASN A 27 6.20 -8.67 6.56
C ASN A 27 7.49 -8.92 5.79
N VAL A 28 7.63 -8.34 4.60
CA VAL A 28 8.78 -8.53 3.72
C VAL A 28 9.50 -7.19 3.60
N ASP A 29 10.71 -7.13 4.14
CA ASP A 29 11.58 -5.97 4.01
C ASP A 29 12.32 -6.05 2.68
N PHE A 30 12.00 -5.12 1.78
CA PHE A 30 12.71 -4.99 0.50
C PHE A 30 14.00 -4.19 0.68
N PRO A 31 15.03 -4.47 -0.13
CA PRO A 31 16.21 -3.62 -0.17
C PRO A 31 15.84 -2.22 -0.68
N GLU A 32 16.49 -1.18 -0.13
CA GLU A 32 16.25 0.22 -0.54
C GLU A 32 16.66 0.48 -2.00
N THR A 33 17.73 -0.17 -2.46
CA THR A 33 18.24 -0.01 -3.82
C THR A 33 18.74 -1.33 -4.40
N LEU A 34 18.78 -1.41 -5.73
CA LEU A 34 19.30 -2.54 -6.49
C LEU A 34 20.30 -2.01 -7.54
N SER A 35 21.42 -2.70 -7.70
CA SER A 35 22.37 -2.38 -8.76
C SER A 35 21.85 -2.81 -10.15
N PRO A 36 22.34 -2.19 -11.24
CA PRO A 36 21.94 -2.59 -12.59
C PRO A 36 22.23 -4.07 -12.90
N ASP A 37 23.29 -4.64 -12.34
CA ASP A 37 23.61 -6.06 -12.48
C ASP A 37 22.61 -6.96 -11.75
N GLN A 38 22.20 -6.56 -10.53
CA GLN A 38 21.19 -7.28 -9.77
C GLN A 38 19.84 -7.27 -10.50
N CYS A 39 19.44 -6.13 -11.06
CA CYS A 39 18.21 -6.02 -11.87
C CYS A 39 18.24 -6.97 -13.07
N ARG A 40 19.35 -6.99 -13.83
CA ARG A 40 19.52 -7.90 -14.97
C ARG A 40 19.47 -9.38 -14.59
N ASN A 41 19.94 -9.73 -13.39
CA ASN A 41 19.85 -11.09 -12.88
C ASN A 41 18.43 -11.44 -12.44
N LEU A 42 17.71 -10.51 -11.80
CA LEU A 42 16.31 -10.68 -11.40
C LEU A 42 15.40 -10.94 -12.62
N GLU A 43 15.61 -10.22 -13.72
CA GLU A 43 14.84 -10.43 -14.97
C GLU A 43 14.94 -11.84 -15.55
N LYS A 44 16.03 -12.57 -15.26
CA LYS A 44 16.23 -13.94 -15.73
C LYS A 44 15.54 -14.99 -14.87
N ILE A 45 15.24 -14.67 -13.60
CA ILE A 45 14.72 -15.63 -12.62
C ILE A 45 13.27 -15.35 -12.23
N LEU A 46 12.82 -14.10 -12.35
CA LEU A 46 11.45 -13.72 -12.11
C LEU A 46 10.57 -14.07 -13.32
N PRO A 47 9.25 -14.24 -13.13
CA PRO A 47 8.33 -14.39 -14.24
C PRO A 47 8.49 -13.25 -15.27
N PRO A 48 8.24 -13.51 -16.57
CA PRO A 48 8.34 -12.48 -17.60
C PRO A 48 7.53 -11.24 -17.23
N ARG A 49 8.07 -10.05 -17.54
CA ARG A 49 7.30 -8.81 -17.34
C ARG A 49 5.96 -8.93 -18.06
N PRO A 50 4.84 -8.61 -17.40
CA PRO A 50 3.58 -8.49 -18.11
C PRO A 50 3.77 -7.46 -19.22
N GLY A 51 3.32 -7.79 -20.44
CA GLY A 51 3.47 -6.88 -21.58
C GLY A 51 2.77 -5.55 -21.27
N ASN A 52 3.40 -4.43 -21.65
CA ASN A 52 2.72 -3.13 -21.65
C ASN A 52 1.54 -3.23 -22.61
N GLN A 53 0.33 -3.26 -22.07
CA GLN A 53 -0.92 -3.23 -22.85
C GLN A 53 -1.36 -1.78 -23.08
N LEU A 54 -0.42 -0.88 -23.39
CA LEU A 54 -0.78 0.48 -23.78
C LEU A 54 -1.10 0.46 -25.28
N THR A 55 -2.28 0.95 -25.62
CA THR A 55 -2.67 1.23 -26.99
C THR A 55 -1.91 2.44 -27.53
N ASP A 56 -1.84 2.57 -28.86
CA ASP A 56 -1.15 3.69 -29.53
C ASP A 56 -1.70 5.06 -29.09
N MET A 57 -3.02 5.16 -28.89
CA MET A 57 -3.68 6.36 -28.36
C MET A 57 -3.26 6.68 -26.92
N GLU A 58 -3.08 5.68 -26.06
CA GLU A 58 -2.64 5.89 -24.68
C GLU A 58 -1.16 6.27 -24.60
N LEU A 59 -0.35 5.91 -25.60
CA LEU A 59 1.05 6.33 -25.69
C LEU A 59 1.17 7.79 -26.14
N ASP A 60 0.33 8.24 -27.08
CA ASP A 60 0.29 9.63 -27.53
C ASP A 60 -0.13 10.62 -26.42
N GLU A 61 -0.96 10.17 -25.48
CA GLU A 61 -1.40 10.95 -24.31
C GLU A 61 -0.53 10.74 -23.06
N CYS A 62 0.57 9.97 -23.16
CA CYS A 62 1.41 9.65 -22.01
C CYS A 62 2.33 10.82 -21.62
N GLU A 63 2.22 11.28 -20.37
CA GLU A 63 3.13 12.29 -19.80
C GLU A 63 4.28 11.63 -19.01
N GLU A 64 5.52 12.07 -19.25
CA GLU A 64 6.67 11.65 -18.46
C GLU A 64 6.58 12.26 -17.05
N THR A 65 6.62 11.41 -16.03
CA THR A 65 6.57 11.84 -14.63
C THR A 65 7.61 11.11 -13.79
N THR A 66 8.04 11.75 -12.71
CA THR A 66 8.97 11.17 -11.74
C THR A 66 8.23 10.75 -10.48
N LEU A 67 8.56 9.57 -9.96
CA LEU A 67 8.06 9.13 -8.66
C LEU A 67 8.71 9.94 -7.55
N HIS A 68 7.91 10.34 -6.57
CA HIS A 68 8.35 11.03 -5.37
C HIS A 68 7.95 10.22 -4.14
N ASP A 69 8.84 10.18 -3.15
CA ASP A 69 8.52 9.57 -1.86
C ASP A 69 7.49 10.42 -1.12
N VAL A 70 6.41 9.79 -0.67
CA VAL A 70 5.32 10.47 0.03
C VAL A 70 5.09 9.83 1.39
N ASN A 71 5.00 10.65 2.43
CA ASN A 71 4.49 10.21 3.72
C ASN A 71 2.95 10.22 3.71
N ILE A 72 2.36 9.05 3.49
CA ILE A 72 0.91 8.90 3.37
C ILE A 72 0.19 9.30 4.66
N GLU A 73 0.76 9.07 5.84
CA GLU A 73 0.13 9.47 7.10
C GLU A 73 0.01 11.00 7.23
N GLU A 74 1.07 11.72 6.83
CA GLU A 74 1.06 13.18 6.83
C GLU A 74 0.06 13.73 5.79
N GLU A 75 0.05 13.16 4.58
CA GLU A 75 -0.88 13.55 3.53
C GLU A 75 -2.35 13.32 3.94
N MET A 76 -2.66 12.17 4.55
CA MET A 76 -4.02 11.88 5.03
C MET A 76 -4.44 12.84 6.15
N ARG A 77 -3.52 13.20 7.05
CA ARG A 77 -3.78 14.20 8.10
C ARG A 77 -4.01 15.60 7.51
N ARG A 78 -3.23 16.02 6.51
CA ARG A 78 -3.45 17.31 5.80
C ARG A 78 -4.81 17.34 5.11
N LYS A 79 -5.18 16.27 4.40
CA LYS A 79 -6.51 16.16 3.76
C LYS A 79 -7.66 16.26 4.76
N GLN A 80 -7.53 15.63 5.93
CA GLN A 80 -8.56 15.69 6.96
C GLN A 80 -8.71 17.11 7.57
N GLN A 81 -7.63 17.87 7.67
CA GLN A 81 -7.67 19.28 8.12
C GLN A 81 -8.30 20.19 7.07
N GLN A 82 -8.01 19.97 5.77
CA GLN A 82 -8.65 20.73 4.68
C GLN A 82 -10.16 20.49 4.61
N GLN A 83 -10.61 19.23 4.74
CA GLN A 83 -12.05 18.92 4.82
C GLN A 83 -12.75 19.56 6.02
N GLN A 84 -12.04 19.77 7.13
CA GLN A 84 -12.60 20.49 8.27
C GLN A 84 -12.69 21.99 7.99
N GLN A 85 -11.71 22.58 7.29
CA GLN A 85 -11.73 24.01 6.95
C GLN A 85 -12.82 24.37 5.93
N GLU A 86 -13.08 23.51 4.94
CA GLU A 86 -14.17 23.72 3.97
C GLU A 86 -15.56 23.76 4.62
N ALA A 87 -15.75 23.21 5.82
CA ALA A 87 -17.00 23.30 6.58
C ALA A 87 -17.17 24.62 7.36
N TYR A 88 -16.14 25.46 7.44
CA TYR A 88 -16.19 26.76 8.14
C TYR A 88 -16.14 27.96 7.19
N ASP A 89 -15.74 27.78 5.92
CA ASP A 89 -15.72 28.85 4.91
C ASP A 89 -17.11 29.17 4.30
N GLU A 90 -18.16 28.37 4.56
CA GLU A 90 -19.53 28.66 4.09
C GLU A 90 -20.31 29.68 4.96
N ASP A 91 -19.84 30.04 6.16
CA ASP A 91 -20.58 30.91 7.10
C ASP A 91 -20.13 32.39 7.11
N ASP A 92 -19.07 32.78 6.38
CA ASP A 92 -18.51 34.15 6.38
C ASP A 92 -18.91 35.01 5.16
N GLU A 93 -19.93 34.62 4.37
CA GLU A 93 -20.50 35.46 3.29
C GLU A 93 -21.95 35.93 3.62
N ALA A 94 -22.19 36.37 4.85
CA ALA A 94 -23.48 36.99 5.22
C ALA A 94 -23.36 38.11 6.27
N SER A 95 -22.62 39.18 5.95
CA SER A 95 -22.90 40.52 6.50
C SER A 95 -22.15 41.62 5.76
N GLY A 96 -22.79 42.18 4.74
CA GLY A 96 -22.55 43.56 4.32
C GLY A 96 -23.81 44.39 4.53
N PRO A 97 -23.79 45.42 5.39
CA PRO A 97 -24.59 46.62 5.21
C PRO A 97 -23.85 47.69 4.39
#